data_AF-A0A9W9DA53-F1
#
_entry.id   AF-A0A9W9DA53-F1
#
_cell.length_a   1.000
_cell.length_b   1.000
_cell.length_c   1.000
_cell.angle_alpha   90.00
_cell.angle_beta   90.00
_cell.angle_gamma   90.00
#
_symmetry.space_group_name_H-M   'P 1'
#
loop_
_entity.id
_entity.type
_entity.pdbx_description
1 polymer ?
#
loop_
_entity_poly.entity_id
_entity_poly.type
_entity_poly.pdbx_seq_one_letter_code
_entity_poly.pdbx_strand_id
1 'polypeptide(L)'
;MFPSPKHYEDLPDFARPTPYQIFVPHNHSFDFVLWPKLRDIAVQTATMQERLEWLFDYSTYVRCDWPHPIEEALCKDSIAGFDVLTDAAKAHAFDLTNWSTAPSLRAFVPNVDEYVTIWPHSD
;
A
#
# COMPACT_ATOMS: atom_id res chain seq x y z
N MET A 1 -3.83 -19.31 -8.00
CA MET A 1 -2.44 -18.90 -7.71
C MET A 1 -2.03 -19.60 -6.43
N PHE A 2 -0.91 -20.35 -6.42
CA PHE A 2 -0.38 -20.98 -5.21
C PHE A 2 0.92 -20.27 -4.81
N PRO A 3 1.20 -20.04 -3.51
CA PRO A 3 2.47 -19.46 -3.09
C PRO A 3 3.66 -20.23 -3.68
N SER A 4 4.58 -19.51 -4.32
CA SER A 4 5.82 -20.06 -4.86
C SER A 4 6.92 -18.99 -4.83
N PRO A 5 8.22 -19.38 -4.88
CA PRO A 5 9.32 -18.41 -4.98
C PRO A 5 9.15 -17.45 -6.15
N LYS A 6 8.69 -17.97 -7.30
CA LYS A 6 8.42 -17.12 -8.47
C LYS A 6 7.34 -16.07 -8.18
N HIS A 7 6.22 -16.47 -7.58
CA HIS A 7 5.15 -15.51 -7.27
C HIS A 7 5.57 -14.48 -6.21
N TYR A 8 6.51 -14.83 -5.34
CA TYR A 8 7.11 -13.90 -4.39
C TYR A 8 8.02 -12.89 -5.08
N GLU A 9 8.83 -13.34 -6.04
CA GLU A 9 9.69 -12.47 -6.86
C GLU A 9 8.88 -11.50 -7.72
N ASP A 10 7.69 -11.94 -8.18
CA ASP A 10 6.77 -11.12 -8.97
C ASP A 10 6.09 -9.99 -8.14
N LEU A 11 6.20 -10.00 -6.80
CA LEU A 11 5.70 -8.90 -5.96
C LEU A 11 6.62 -7.67 -6.03
N PRO A 12 6.06 -6.45 -6.05
CA PRO A 12 6.87 -5.25 -5.90
C PRO A 12 7.58 -5.26 -4.54
N ASP A 13 8.79 -4.72 -4.48
CA ASP A 13 9.66 -4.79 -3.31
C ASP A 13 8.97 -4.28 -2.04
N PHE A 14 8.16 -3.23 -2.16
CA PHE A 14 7.44 -2.65 -1.03
C PHE A 14 6.29 -3.53 -0.50
N ALA A 15 5.80 -4.49 -1.28
CA ALA A 15 4.71 -5.40 -0.87
C ALA A 15 5.22 -6.71 -0.25
N ARG A 16 6.53 -6.97 -0.32
CA ARG A 16 7.13 -8.13 0.33
C ARG A 16 7.04 -7.99 1.86
N PRO A 17 6.89 -9.09 2.62
CA PRO A 17 6.90 -9.05 4.07
C PRO A 17 8.23 -8.50 4.60
N THR A 18 8.15 -7.63 5.61
CA THR A 18 9.36 -7.16 6.32
C THR A 18 9.86 -8.24 7.29
N PRO A 19 11.13 -8.16 7.76
CA PRO A 19 11.60 -9.06 8.81
C PRO A 19 10.71 -9.04 10.06
N TYR A 20 10.19 -7.87 10.47
CA TYR A 20 9.29 -7.78 11.63
C TYR A 20 8.00 -8.58 11.40
N GLN A 21 7.43 -8.53 10.20
CA GLN A 21 6.22 -9.29 9.89
C GLN A 21 6.46 -10.82 9.86
N ILE A 22 7.68 -11.27 9.58
CA ILE A 22 8.02 -12.70 9.59
C ILE A 22 8.12 -13.24 11.03
N PHE A 23 8.64 -12.43 11.97
CA PHE A 23 8.96 -12.90 13.32
C PHE A 23 7.98 -12.44 14.41
N VAL A 24 7.16 -11.42 14.14
CA VAL A 24 6.26 -10.82 15.13
C VAL A 24 4.80 -11.07 14.73
N PRO A 25 3.97 -11.66 15.60
CA PRO A 25 2.54 -11.75 15.39
C PRO A 25 1.92 -10.37 15.18
N HIS A 26 1.10 -10.23 14.14
CA HIS A 26 0.48 -8.97 13.77
C HIS A 26 -0.85 -9.20 13.05
N ASN A 27 -1.63 -8.14 12.93
CA ASN A 27 -2.86 -8.16 12.16
C ASN A 27 -2.56 -8.34 10.66
N HIS A 28 -3.13 -9.37 10.03
CA HIS A 28 -2.97 -9.66 8.59
C HIS A 28 -3.35 -8.48 7.69
N SER A 29 -4.22 -7.58 8.13
CA SER A 29 -4.57 -6.38 7.36
C SER A 29 -3.38 -5.45 7.13
N PHE A 30 -2.30 -5.56 7.91
CA PHE A 30 -1.10 -4.73 7.72
C PHE A 30 -0.32 -5.11 6.46
N ASP A 31 -0.52 -6.30 5.91
CA ASP A 31 0.10 -6.72 4.65
C ASP A 31 -0.35 -5.87 3.45
N PHE A 32 -1.48 -5.16 3.57
CA PHE A 32 -2.00 -4.24 2.55
C PHE A 32 -1.49 -2.81 2.70
N VAL A 33 -0.67 -2.51 3.71
CA VAL A 33 -0.07 -1.19 3.89
C VAL A 33 1.19 -1.09 3.04
N LEU A 34 1.18 -0.14 2.10
CA LEU A 34 2.19 -0.03 1.05
C LEU A 34 3.59 0.28 1.57
N TRP A 35 3.71 1.09 2.62
CA TRP A 35 5.01 1.54 3.13
C TRP A 35 5.58 0.54 4.15
N PRO A 36 6.73 -0.13 3.87
CA PRO A 36 7.33 -1.13 4.77
C PRO A 36 7.60 -0.59 6.18
N LYS A 37 8.08 0.66 6.26
CA LYS A 37 8.40 1.28 7.56
C LYS A 37 7.14 1.60 8.37
N LEU A 38 6.03 1.96 7.73
CA LEU A 38 4.74 2.15 8.41
C LEU A 38 4.21 0.82 8.95
N ARG A 39 4.36 -0.28 8.19
CA ARG A 39 4.06 -1.65 8.66
C ARG A 39 4.88 -1.99 9.90
N ASP A 40 6.19 -1.76 9.86
CA ASP A 40 7.07 -2.04 11.01
C ASP A 40 6.65 -1.24 12.26
N ILE A 41 6.27 0.02 12.10
CA ILE A 41 5.78 0.86 13.21
C ILE A 41 4.47 0.28 13.76
N ALA A 42 3.52 -0.07 12.90
CA ALA A 42 2.24 -0.63 13.31
C ALA A 42 2.41 -1.97 14.06
N VAL A 43 3.29 -2.85 13.57
CA VAL A 43 3.59 -4.14 14.20
C VAL A 43 4.15 -3.94 15.61
N GLN A 44 5.02 -2.95 15.79
CA GLN A 44 5.71 -2.68 17.07
C GLN A 44 4.88 -1.84 18.06
N THR A 45 3.80 -1.20 17.60
CA THR A 45 3.02 -0.26 18.41
C THR A 45 1.70 -0.89 18.86
N ALA A 46 1.60 -1.23 20.16
CA ALA A 46 0.44 -1.90 20.73
C ALA A 46 -0.89 -1.17 20.46
N THR A 47 -0.92 0.16 20.61
CA THR A 47 -2.14 0.96 20.35
C THR A 47 -2.58 0.89 18.89
N MET A 48 -1.65 0.77 17.94
CA MET A 48 -1.96 0.60 16.52
C MET A 48 -2.49 -0.79 16.20
N GLN A 49 -2.05 -1.82 16.92
CA GLN A 49 -2.59 -3.19 16.81
C GLN A 49 -4.01 -3.31 17.37
N GLU A 50 -4.31 -2.60 18.46
CA GLU A 50 -5.59 -2.70 19.17
C GLU A 50 -6.70 -1.83 18.57
N ARG A 51 -6.40 -0.57 18.20
CA ARG A 51 -7.43 0.42 17.87
C ARG A 51 -7.77 0.51 16.38
N LEU A 52 -6.80 0.23 15.50
CA LEU A 52 -6.94 0.24 14.04
C LEU A 52 -7.54 1.52 13.39
N GLU A 53 -7.81 2.59 14.15
CA GLU A 53 -8.29 3.88 13.65
C GLU A 53 -7.35 4.44 12.56
N TRP A 54 -6.05 4.30 12.76
CA TRP A 54 -5.03 4.67 11.79
C TRP A 54 -5.16 3.91 10.46
N LEU A 55 -5.56 2.64 10.52
CA LEU A 55 -5.69 1.78 9.35
C LEU A 55 -6.95 2.15 8.57
N PHE A 56 -8.04 2.50 9.28
CA PHE A 56 -9.23 3.05 8.66
C PHE A 56 -8.93 4.38 7.93
N ASP A 57 -8.27 5.32 8.62
CA ASP A 57 -7.84 6.60 8.04
C ASP A 57 -6.93 6.37 6.82
N TYR A 58 -5.88 5.56 6.98
CA TYR A 58 -4.98 5.15 5.91
C TYR A 58 -5.72 4.56 4.70
N SER A 59 -6.59 3.58 4.91
CA SER A 59 -7.29 2.90 3.81
C SER A 59 -8.30 3.80 3.09
N THR A 60 -8.84 4.80 3.79
CA THR A 60 -9.75 5.80 3.21
C THR A 60 -9.01 6.74 2.27
N TYR A 61 -7.77 7.05 2.61
CA TYR A 61 -7.03 8.14 2.00
C TYR A 61 -5.93 7.68 1.05
N VAL A 62 -5.29 6.52 1.26
CA VAL A 62 -4.23 6.03 0.38
C VAL A 62 -4.64 6.05 -1.09
N ARG A 63 -3.83 6.67 -1.94
CA ARG A 63 -4.12 6.83 -3.37
C ARG A 63 -2.88 6.66 -4.22
N CYS A 64 -3.10 6.16 -5.44
CA CYS A 64 -2.08 6.13 -6.48
C CYS A 64 -2.34 7.28 -7.45
N ASP A 65 -1.38 8.19 -7.58
CA ASP A 65 -1.47 9.38 -8.42
C ASP A 65 -1.20 8.99 -9.89
N TRP A 66 -2.19 8.35 -10.53
CA TRP A 66 -2.17 8.00 -11.96
C TRP A 66 -2.40 9.26 -12.82
N PRO A 67 -1.47 9.62 -13.74
CA PRO A 67 -1.52 10.91 -14.43
C PRO A 67 -2.41 10.94 -15.68
N HIS A 68 -2.99 9.80 -16.07
CA HIS A 68 -3.83 9.66 -17.26
C HIS A 68 -5.30 9.43 -16.87
N PRO A 69 -6.24 9.55 -17.82
CA PRO A 69 -7.61 9.08 -17.61
C PRO A 69 -7.66 7.61 -17.14
N ILE A 70 -8.66 7.28 -16.33
CA ILE A 70 -8.80 5.93 -15.76
C ILE A 70 -9.06 4.88 -16.85
N GLU A 71 -9.67 5.28 -17.95
CA GLU A 71 -9.92 4.43 -19.11
C GLU A 71 -8.62 3.94 -19.76
N GLU A 72 -7.53 4.73 -19.66
CA GLU A 72 -6.20 4.33 -20.13
C GLU A 72 -5.49 3.37 -19.16
N ALA A 73 -5.96 3.30 -17.90
CA ALA A 73 -5.45 2.33 -16.94
C ALA A 73 -6.11 0.94 -17.09
N LEU A 74 -7.20 0.83 -17.85
CA LEU A 74 -8.00 -0.39 -17.95
C LEU A 74 -7.95 -1.01 -19.35
N CYS A 75 -7.91 -2.34 -19.41
CA CYS A 75 -8.14 -3.10 -20.63
C CYS A 75 -9.01 -4.33 -20.33
N LYS A 76 -9.60 -4.91 -21.39
CA LYS A 76 -10.36 -6.16 -21.27
C LYS A 76 -9.40 -7.34 -21.23
N ASP A 77 -9.53 -8.18 -20.20
CA ASP A 77 -8.87 -9.48 -20.17
C ASP A 77 -9.38 -10.35 -21.35
N SER A 78 -8.46 -10.88 -22.15
CA SER A 78 -8.79 -11.59 -23.39
C SER A 78 -9.46 -12.94 -23.16
N ILE A 79 -9.39 -13.48 -21.95
CA ILE A 79 -9.93 -14.80 -21.59
C ILE A 79 -11.25 -14.65 -20.83
N ALA A 80 -11.27 -13.78 -19.82
CA ALA A 80 -12.38 -13.63 -18.89
C ALA A 80 -13.33 -12.47 -19.23
N GLY A 81 -12.89 -11.50 -20.05
CA GLY A 81 -13.70 -10.35 -20.46
C GLY A 81 -13.92 -9.28 -19.37
N PHE A 82 -13.27 -9.42 -18.21
CA PHE A 82 -13.30 -8.42 -17.14
C PHE A 82 -12.32 -7.28 -17.40
N ASP A 83 -12.60 -6.10 -16.84
CA ASP A 83 -11.63 -5.00 -16.85
C ASP A 83 -10.49 -5.32 -15.89
N VAL A 84 -9.27 -5.24 -16.41
CA VAL A 84 -8.01 -5.43 -15.69
C VAL A 84 -7.10 -4.24 -15.92
N LEU A 85 -6.10 -4.06 -15.07
CA LEU A 85 -5.09 -3.02 -15.28
C LEU A 85 -4.25 -3.31 -16.53
N THR A 86 -3.98 -2.27 -17.32
CA THR A 86 -2.96 -2.31 -18.36
C THR A 86 -1.58 -2.54 -17.75
N ASP A 87 -0.62 -3.00 -18.55
CA ASP A 87 0.75 -3.19 -18.04
C ASP A 87 1.41 -1.86 -17.64
N ALA A 88 1.05 -0.77 -18.31
CA ALA A 88 1.47 0.58 -17.92
C ALA A 88 0.91 0.98 -16.53
N ALA A 89 -0.38 0.72 -16.29
CA ALA A 89 -0.99 1.00 -14.99
C ALA A 89 -0.44 0.11 -13.88
N LYS A 90 -0.17 -1.18 -14.15
CA LYS A 90 0.51 -2.06 -13.18
C LYS A 90 1.90 -1.56 -12.85
N ALA A 91 2.71 -1.22 -13.85
CA ALA A 91 4.06 -0.70 -13.65
C ALA A 91 4.05 0.58 -12.80
N HIS A 92 3.08 1.48 -13.06
CA HIS A 92 2.90 2.70 -12.28
C HIS A 92 2.49 2.40 -10.83
N ALA A 93 1.52 1.51 -10.63
CA ALA A 93 1.10 1.09 -9.29
C ALA A 93 2.20 0.33 -8.52
N PHE A 94 3.15 -0.29 -9.22
CA PHE A 94 4.27 -1.03 -8.63
C PHE A 94 5.46 -0.12 -8.25
N ASP A 95 5.36 1.17 -8.54
CA ASP A 95 6.30 2.18 -8.06
C ASP A 95 5.69 2.93 -6.86
N LEU A 96 6.28 2.72 -5.68
CA LEU A 96 5.82 3.31 -4.41
C LEU A 96 5.83 4.85 -4.44
N THR A 97 6.65 5.47 -5.29
CA THR A 97 6.73 6.94 -5.40
C THR A 97 5.47 7.56 -5.98
N ASN A 98 4.64 6.77 -6.66
CA ASN A 98 3.35 7.17 -7.20
C ASN A 98 2.21 7.08 -6.18
N TRP A 99 2.50 6.69 -4.94
CA TRP A 99 1.49 6.57 -3.89
C TRP A 99 1.63 7.70 -2.88
N SER A 100 0.50 8.14 -2.36
CA SER A 100 0.42 9.15 -1.32
C SER A 100 -0.74 8.87 -0.36
N THR A 101 -0.69 9.46 0.84
CA THR A 101 -1.75 9.38 1.86
C THR A 101 -2.05 10.76 2.47
N ALA A 102 -3.15 10.85 3.24
CA ALA A 102 -3.59 12.10 3.84
C ALA A 102 -2.70 12.55 5.02
N PRO A 103 -2.58 13.88 5.23
CA PRO A 103 -2.00 14.49 6.42
C PRO A 103 -2.55 14.00 7.77
N SER A 104 -3.78 13.50 7.82
CA SER A 104 -4.44 12.97 9.02
C SER A 104 -3.63 11.84 9.68
N LEU A 105 -2.84 11.11 8.91
CA LEU A 105 -2.02 10.01 9.42
C LEU A 105 -0.99 10.46 10.48
N ARG A 106 -0.60 11.74 10.47
CA ARG A 106 0.30 12.36 11.46
C ARG A 106 -0.26 12.32 12.89
N ALA A 107 -1.58 12.20 13.06
CA ALA A 107 -2.20 12.04 14.36
C ALA A 107 -1.87 10.69 15.02
N PHE A 108 -1.52 9.67 14.22
CA PHE A 108 -1.28 8.31 14.70
C PHE A 108 0.20 7.95 14.78
N VAL A 109 1.03 8.51 13.88
CA VAL A 109 2.45 8.17 13.77
C VAL A 109 3.29 9.46 13.80
N PRO A 110 4.07 9.69 14.87
CA PRO A 110 5.02 10.80 14.92
C PRO A 110 6.03 10.70 13.78
N ASN A 111 6.34 11.84 13.15
CA ASN A 111 7.30 11.95 12.03
C ASN A 111 6.99 11.05 10.83
N VAL A 112 5.70 10.72 10.59
CA VAL A 112 5.31 9.79 9.52
C VAL A 112 5.79 10.20 8.12
N ASP A 113 5.95 11.50 7.89
CA ASP A 113 6.46 12.11 6.66
C ASP A 113 7.87 11.64 6.27
N GLU A 114 8.66 11.13 7.21
CA GLU A 114 9.97 10.51 6.90
C GLU A 114 9.83 9.15 6.19
N TYR A 115 8.65 8.54 6.28
CA TYR A 115 8.42 7.15 5.89
C TYR A 115 7.35 6.99 4.81
N VAL A 116 6.48 7.98 4.66
CA VAL A 116 5.38 7.96 3.69
C VAL A 116 5.32 9.26 2.89
N THR A 117 4.82 9.17 1.67
CA THR A 117 4.48 10.35 0.89
C THR A 117 3.13 10.90 1.35
N ILE A 118 3.11 12.13 1.83
CA ILE A 118 1.87 12.85 2.14
C ILE A 118 1.53 13.77 0.97
N TRP A 119 0.32 13.67 0.40
CA TRP A 119 -0.03 14.61 -0.67
C TRP A 119 -0.19 16.04 -0.12
N PRO A 120 0.10 17.07 -0.93
CA PRO A 120 -0.13 18.45 -0.53
C PRO A 120 -1.62 18.69 -0.27
N HIS A 121 -1.96 19.25 0.91
CA HIS A 121 -3.33 19.65 1.22
C HIS A 121 -3.86 20.54 0.09
N SER A 122 -5.01 20.18 -0.48
CA SER A 122 -5.90 21.19 -1.03
C SER A 122 -6.66 21.71 0.19
N ASP A 123 -6.37 22.95 0.58
CA ASP A 123 -7.21 23.69 1.53
C ASP A 123 -8.61 23.93 0.94
#